data_AF-A0A1H3W0W6-F1
#
_entry.id   AF-A0A1H3W0W6-F1
#
_cell.length_a   1.000
_cell.length_b   1.000
_cell.length_c   1.000
_cell.angle_alpha   90.00
_cell.angle_beta   90.00
_cell.angle_gamma   90.00
#
_symmetry.space_group_name_H-M   'P 1'
#
loop_
_entity.id
_entity.type
_entity.pdbx_description
1 polymer ?
#
loop_
_entity_poly.entity_id
_entity_poly.type
_entity_poly.pdbx_seq_one_letter_code
_entity_poly.pdbx_strand_id
1 'polypeptide(L)' 'MAKNPKYDPTDPAIVPRFSDIATLLRTKRLEATEEVDIGLCGVPFDLAVNYRAGQRSGPAAEAQQAVIH' A
#
# COMPACT_ATOMS: atom_id res chain seq x y z
N MET A 1 5.95 -0.24 22.02
CA MET A 1 6.35 -1.48 21.30
C MET A 1 7.74 -1.25 20.74
N ALA A 2 8.60 -2.28 20.70
CA ALA A 2 9.92 -2.15 20.08
C ALA A 2 9.75 -2.01 18.56
N LYS A 3 10.53 -1.14 17.92
CA LYS A 3 10.54 -1.04 16.45
C LYS A 3 10.97 -2.37 15.84
N ASN A 4 10.21 -2.89 14.89
CA ASN A 4 10.60 -4.01 14.06
C ASN A 4 10.88 -3.50 12.64
N PRO A 5 12.16 -3.39 12.23
CA PRO A 5 12.52 -2.82 10.92
C PRO A 5 11.94 -3.61 9.74
N LYS A 6 11.49 -4.85 9.95
CA LYS A 6 10.82 -5.68 8.94
C LYS A 6 9.42 -5.17 8.57
N TYR A 7 8.68 -4.60 9.53
CA TYR A 7 7.27 -4.22 9.34
C TYR A 7 7.03 -2.71 9.49
N ASP A 8 7.90 -2.01 10.22
CA ASP A 8 7.74 -0.59 10.45
C ASP A 8 7.93 0.23 9.17
N PRO A 9 7.12 1.29 8.97
CA PRO A 9 7.29 2.22 7.87
C PRO A 9 8.67 2.88 7.86
N THR A 10 9.15 3.23 6.68
CA THR A 10 10.39 4.01 6.53
C THR A 10 10.22 5.37 7.19
N ASP A 11 11.22 5.76 8.00
CA ASP A 11 11.22 7.03 8.72
C ASP A 11 11.15 8.23 7.75
N PRO A 12 10.09 9.05 7.79
CA PRO A 12 9.92 10.19 6.89
C PRO A 12 10.93 11.32 7.14
N ALA A 13 11.60 11.35 8.30
CA ALA A 13 12.66 12.31 8.58
C ALA A 13 13.95 11.98 7.82
N ILE A 14 14.12 10.73 7.40
CA ILE A 14 15.30 10.24 6.69
C ILE A 14 15.03 10.13 5.19
N VAL A 15 13.85 9.61 4.81
CA VAL A 15 13.46 9.42 3.41
C VAL A 15 12.22 10.26 3.11
N PRO A 16 12.29 11.21 2.15
CA PRO A 16 11.13 11.99 1.74
C PRO A 16 9.97 11.10 1.33
N ARG A 17 8.73 11.47 1.68
CA ARG A 17 7.57 10.61 1.42
C ARG A 17 7.42 10.26 -0.06
N PHE A 18 7.68 11.21 -0.96
CA PHE A 18 7.50 11.07 -2.40
C PHE A 18 8.58 10.26 -3.15
N SER A 19 9.61 9.75 -2.47
CA SER A 19 10.75 9.08 -3.14
C SER A 19 10.70 7.55 -3.12
N ASP A 20 9.80 6.94 -2.34
CA ASP A 20 9.70 5.48 -2.19
C ASP A 20 8.54 4.92 -3.04
N ILE A 21 8.49 3.59 -3.18
CA ILE A 21 7.37 2.91 -3.84
C ILE A 21 6.08 3.18 -3.05
N ALA A 22 5.03 3.59 -3.77
CA ALA A 22 3.73 3.82 -3.18
C ALA A 22 3.07 2.51 -2.74
N THR A 23 2.97 2.33 -1.43
CA THR A 23 2.23 1.26 -0.77
C THR A 23 1.13 1.85 0.10
N LEU A 24 0.10 1.04 0.39
CA LEU A 24 -0.97 1.45 1.30
C LEU A 24 -0.38 1.80 2.67
N LEU A 25 -0.73 2.98 3.19
CA LEU A 25 -0.25 3.48 4.48
C LEU A 25 1.29 3.48 4.66
N ARG A 26 2.05 3.45 3.56
CA ARG A 26 3.52 3.35 3.55
C ARG A 26 4.05 2.10 4.28
N THR A 27 3.27 1.02 4.33
CA THR A 27 3.72 -0.26 4.89
C THR A 27 4.79 -0.90 4.01
N LYS A 28 5.62 -1.77 4.60
CA LYS A 28 6.59 -2.56 3.83
C LYS A 28 5.87 -3.53 2.89
N ARG A 29 6.34 -3.60 1.64
CA ARG A 29 5.90 -4.62 0.69
C ARG A 29 6.61 -5.93 1.02
N LEU A 30 5.83 -6.94 1.39
CA LEU A 30 6.30 -8.25 1.80
C LEU A 30 5.46 -9.32 1.10
N GLU A 31 6.03 -10.52 0.92
CA GLU A 31 5.23 -11.69 0.57
C GLU A 31 4.33 -12.07 1.75
N ALA A 32 3.18 -12.67 1.46
CA ALA A 32 2.28 -13.17 2.49
C ALA A 32 2.92 -14.38 3.18
N THR A 33 3.16 -14.27 4.49
CA THR A 33 3.70 -15.34 5.32
C THR A 33 2.86 -15.48 6.59
N GLU A 34 3.01 -16.61 7.30
CA GLU A 34 2.31 -16.86 8.58
C GLU A 34 2.73 -15.88 9.69
N GLU A 35 3.82 -15.15 9.52
CA GLU A 35 4.28 -14.12 10.49
C GLU A 35 3.52 -12.79 10.35
N VAL A 36 2.71 -12.62 9.30
CA VAL A 36 1.95 -11.40 9.06
C VAL A 36 0.54 -11.57 9.65
N ASP A 37 0.27 -10.86 10.74
CA ASP A 37 -1.07 -10.86 11.36
C ASP A 37 -2.13 -10.22 10.44
N ILE A 38 -1.76 -9.13 9.75
CA ILE A 38 -2.65 -8.35 8.89
C ILE A 38 -1.90 -7.90 7.63
N GLY A 39 -2.40 -8.31 6.46
CA GLY A 39 -1.91 -7.86 5.16
C GLY A 39 -2.84 -6.85 4.49
N LEU A 40 -2.28 -5.84 3.83
CA LEU A 40 -3.02 -4.90 2.98
C LEU A 40 -2.83 -5.31 1.52
N CYS A 41 -3.91 -5.63 0.82
CA CYS A 41 -3.87 -5.99 -0.59
C CYS A 41 -4.92 -5.22 -1.41
N GLY A 42 -4.57 -4.91 -2.65
CA GLY A 42 -5.46 -4.30 -3.62
C GLY A 42 -5.94 -5.34 -4.64
N VAL A 43 -7.23 -5.34 -4.96
CA VAL A 43 -7.81 -6.21 -6.00
C VAL A 43 -8.22 -5.35 -7.20
N PRO A 44 -7.40 -5.27 -8.27
CA PRO A 44 -7.68 -4.42 -9.42
C PRO A 44 -8.67 -5.10 -10.38
N PHE A 45 -9.93 -5.23 -9.96
CA PHE A 45 -10.95 -5.94 -10.72
C PHE A 45 -12.22 -5.11 -10.90
N ASP A 46 -12.70 -5.02 -12.14
CA ASP A 46 -13.96 -4.35 -12.48
C ASP A 46 -14.65 -4.98 -13.70
N LEU A 47 -14.44 -6.28 -13.98
CA LEU A 47 -15.08 -6.92 -15.15
C LEU A 47 -16.59 -7.12 -14.96
N ALA A 48 -17.11 -7.03 -13.73
CA ALA A 48 -18.51 -7.25 -13.41
C ALA A 48 -19.39 -5.97 -13.48
N VAL A 49 -18.86 -4.81 -13.88
CA VAL A 49 -19.63 -3.56 -13.97
C VAL A 49 -20.18 -3.32 -15.38
N ASN A 50 -21.43 -2.83 -15.46
CA ASN A 50 -22.18 -2.64 -16.71
C ASN A 50 -22.34 -1.16 -17.15
N TYR A 51 -21.79 -0.19 -16.41
CA TYR A 51 -21.94 1.25 -16.73
C TYR A 51 -20.62 2.02 -16.68
N ARG A 52 -20.06 2.25 -15.48
CA ARG A 52 -18.81 3.02 -15.29
C ARG A 52 -17.67 2.12 -14.85
N ALA A 53 -16.89 1.63 -15.81
CA ALA A 53 -15.62 0.93 -15.59
C ALA A 53 -14.49 1.89 -15.15
N GLY A 54 -13.37 1.34 -14.69
CA GLY A 54 -12.18 2.09 -14.26
C GLY A 54 -11.78 1.86 -12.80
N GLN A 55 -12.60 1.14 -12.02
CA GLN A 55 -12.33 0.87 -10.60
C GLN A 55 -11.09 -0.03 -10.40
N ARG A 56 -10.67 -0.77 -11.44
CA ARG A 56 -9.41 -1.54 -11.40
C ARG A 56 -8.17 -0.68 -11.12
N SER A 57 -8.21 0.61 -11.45
CA SER A 57 -7.12 1.55 -11.18
C SER A 57 -7.14 2.10 -9.75
N GLY A 58 -8.25 1.92 -9.02
CA GLY A 58 -8.44 2.42 -7.66
C GLY A 58 -7.33 2.00 -6.69
N PRO A 59 -6.97 0.71 -6.58
CA PRO A 59 -5.94 0.28 -5.65
C PRO A 59 -4.58 0.97 -5.83
N ALA A 60 -4.17 1.23 -7.09
CA ALA A 60 -2.93 1.94 -7.38
C ALA A 60 -3.06 3.45 -7.06
N ALA A 61 -4.21 4.05 -7.35
CA ALA A 61 -4.47 5.46 -7.03
C ALA A 61 -4.47 5.71 -5.51
N GLU A 62 -5.11 4.84 -4.73
CA GLU A 62 -5.14 4.93 -3.26
C GLU A 62 -3.74 4.77 -2.65
N ALA A 63 -2.93 3.83 -3.16
CA ALA A 63 -1.54 3.69 -2.74
C ALA A 63 -0.72 4.96 -3.02
N GLN A 64 -0.92 5.58 -4.20
CA GLN A 64 -0.23 6.83 -4.56
C GLN A 64 -0.67 8.00 -3.66
N GLN A 65 -1.95 8.08 -3.32
CA GLN A 65 -2.47 9.12 -2.44
C GLN A 65 -1.99 8.96 -1.00
N ALA A 66 -1.82 7.72 -0.53
CA ALA A 66 -1.27 7.40 0.79
C ALA A 66 0.19 7.86 0.98
N VAL A 67 0.90 8.19 -0.10
CA VAL A 67 2.26 8.76 -0.04
C VAL A 67 2.24 10.26 0.31
N ILE A 68 1.16 10.97 0.03
CA ILE A 68 1.11 12.44 0.08
C ILE A 68 0.71 12.96 1.48
N HIS A 69 0.15 12.11 2.33
CA HIS A 69 -0.28 12.44 3.71
C HIS A 69 0.67 11.82 4.76
#